data_AF-A0A9D9DEH9-F1
#
_entry.id   AF-A0A9D9DEH9-F1
#
_cell.length_a   1.000
_cell.length_b   1.000
_cell.length_c   1.000
_cell.angle_alpha   90.00
_cell.angle_beta   90.00
_cell.angle_gamma   90.00
#
_symmetry.space_group_name_H-M   'P 1'
#
loop_
_entity.id
_entity.type
_entity.pdbx_description
1 polymer ?
#
loop_
_entity_poly.entity_id
_entity_poly.type
_entity_poly.pdbx_seq_one_letter_code
_entity_poly.pdbx_strand_id
1 'polypeptide(L)'
;MRARELRERIAAIANHDAAAGITMLFFTLLALAWQNSPYSVNYRAWLELKAGVVFGSFELIKPVLLWVNDGLITIFFFSIGLELKHEFLEGQLSEKKKLILPSAAALGGMLTPALFFYAFNYFDPVSYTHLRAHETT
;
A
#
# COMPACT_ATOMS: atom_id res chain seq x y z
N MET A 1 9.21 -6.01 -37.82
CA MET A 1 10.16 -6.97 -37.19
C MET A 1 10.68 -6.44 -35.85
N ARG A 2 11.41 -5.30 -35.79
CA ARG A 2 11.94 -4.71 -34.53
C ARG A 2 10.92 -4.43 -33.41
N ALA A 3 9.71 -3.97 -33.74
CA ALA A 3 8.68 -3.71 -32.73
C ALA A 3 8.14 -5.00 -32.06
N ARG A 4 8.26 -6.16 -32.73
CA ARG A 4 7.83 -7.45 -32.19
C ARG A 4 8.89 -8.04 -31.26
N GLU A 5 10.16 -7.98 -31.64
CA GLU A 5 11.30 -8.33 -30.77
C GLU A 5 11.36 -7.45 -29.51
N LEU A 6 11.10 -6.14 -29.63
CA LEU A 6 11.10 -5.25 -28.47
C LEU A 6 9.96 -5.60 -27.51
N ARG A 7 8.77 -5.92 -28.02
CA ARG A 7 7.65 -6.39 -27.21
C ARG A 7 7.94 -7.72 -26.54
N GLU A 8 8.54 -8.67 -27.25
CA GLU A 8 8.94 -9.96 -26.69
C GLU A 8 10.00 -9.82 -25.60
N ARG A 9 10.98 -8.91 -25.77
CA ARG A 9 11.97 -8.59 -24.73
C ARG A 9 11.37 -7.90 -23.52
N ILE A 10 10.47 -6.93 -23.73
CA ILE A 10 9.76 -6.26 -22.64
C ILE A 10 8.87 -7.25 -21.89
N ALA A 11 8.15 -8.13 -22.59
CA ALA A 11 7.34 -9.18 -21.98
C ALA A 11 8.20 -10.21 -21.22
N ALA A 12 9.36 -10.57 -21.75
CA ALA A 12 10.30 -11.47 -21.07
C ALA A 12 10.85 -10.87 -19.77
N ILE A 13 11.12 -9.56 -19.76
CA ILE A 13 11.53 -8.85 -18.53
C ILE A 13 10.36 -8.76 -17.55
N ALA A 14 9.14 -8.48 -18.04
CA ALA A 14 7.95 -8.36 -17.21
C ALA A 14 7.52 -9.69 -16.56
N ASN A 15 7.79 -10.82 -17.21
CA ASN A 15 7.47 -12.16 -16.70
C ASN A 15 8.50 -12.72 -15.71
N HIS A 16 9.50 -11.95 -15.32
CA HIS A 16 10.48 -12.37 -14.33
C HIS A 16 9.92 -12.15 -12.92
N ASP A 17 10.07 -13.10 -12.00
CA ASP A 17 9.57 -13.01 -10.61
C ASP A 17 10.07 -11.74 -9.86
N ALA A 18 11.21 -11.20 -10.29
CA ALA A 18 11.82 -9.99 -9.74
C ALA A 18 11.31 -8.67 -10.36
N ALA A 19 10.58 -8.72 -11.48
CA ALA A 19 10.19 -7.54 -12.25
C ALA A 19 9.29 -6.59 -11.45
N ALA A 20 8.37 -7.16 -10.66
CA ALA A 20 7.50 -6.38 -9.77
C ALA A 20 8.32 -5.63 -8.71
N GLY A 21 9.26 -6.31 -8.07
CA GLY A 21 10.15 -5.71 -7.06
C GLY A 21 11.04 -4.61 -7.62
N ILE A 22 11.65 -4.83 -8.80
CA ILE A 22 12.49 -3.81 -9.47
C ILE A 22 11.65 -2.59 -9.85
N THR A 23 10.46 -2.80 -10.39
CA THR A 23 9.55 -1.72 -10.77
C THR A 23 9.13 -0.90 -9.55
N MET A 24 8.78 -1.55 -8.45
CA MET A 24 8.46 -0.89 -7.18
C MET A 24 9.63 -0.06 -6.66
N LEU A 25 10.84 -0.64 -6.67
CA LEU A 25 12.05 0.06 -6.22
C LEU A 25 12.33 1.29 -7.09
N PHE A 26 12.21 1.17 -8.41
CA PHE A 26 12.37 2.28 -9.34
C PHE A 26 11.42 3.45 -9.03
N PHE A 27 10.12 3.18 -8.88
CA PHE A 27 9.15 4.23 -8.55
C PHE A 27 9.38 4.82 -7.15
N THR A 28 9.81 4.01 -6.18
CA THR A 28 10.18 4.49 -4.84
C THR A 28 11.33 5.48 -4.91
N LEU A 29 12.40 5.12 -5.63
CA LEU A 29 13.56 6.00 -5.82
C LEU A 29 13.18 7.28 -6.57
N LEU A 30 12.31 7.18 -7.58
CA LEU A 30 11.80 8.33 -8.32
C LEU A 30 10.99 9.27 -7.40
N ALA A 31 10.11 8.73 -6.57
CA ALA A 31 9.32 9.51 -5.61
C ALA A 31 10.21 10.20 -4.58
N LEU A 32 11.22 9.51 -4.04
CA LEU A 32 12.21 10.09 -3.13
C LEU A 32 13.02 11.20 -3.81
N ALA A 33 13.48 10.98 -5.04
CA ALA A 33 14.22 11.99 -5.78
C ALA A 33 13.37 13.24 -6.03
N TRP A 34 12.10 13.09 -6.41
CA TRP A 34 11.18 14.20 -6.63
C TRP A 34 10.91 14.96 -5.32
N GLN A 35 10.57 14.26 -4.24
CA GLN A 35 10.28 14.86 -2.93
C GLN A 35 11.47 15.63 -2.33
N ASN A 36 12.70 15.22 -2.64
CA ASN A 36 13.93 15.89 -2.16
C ASN A 36 14.49 16.94 -3.14
N SER A 37 13.79 17.22 -4.24
CA SER A 37 14.21 18.20 -5.25
C SER A 37 13.67 19.62 -4.97
N PRO A 38 14.16 20.66 -5.68
CA PRO A 38 13.59 22.01 -5.62
C PRO A 38 12.10 22.08 -5.98
N TYR A 39 11.57 21.09 -6.71
CA TYR A 39 10.16 21.00 -7.10
C TYR A 39 9.28 20.29 -6.06
N SER A 40 9.80 20.00 -4.87
CA SER A 40 9.07 19.30 -3.81
C SER A 40 7.79 20.02 -3.35
N VAL A 41 7.77 21.35 -3.43
CA VAL A 41 6.57 22.15 -3.13
C VAL A 41 5.45 21.87 -4.13
N ASN A 42 5.77 21.81 -5.43
CA ASN A 42 4.79 21.50 -6.48
C ASN A 42 4.27 20.07 -6.34
N TYR A 43 5.16 19.12 -6.00
CA TYR A 43 4.79 17.74 -5.75
C TYR A 43 3.79 17.61 -4.59
N ARG A 44 4.07 18.27 -3.45
CA ARG A 44 3.16 18.30 -2.30
C ARG A 44 1.84 18.98 -2.64
N ALA A 45 1.87 20.15 -3.30
CA ALA A 45 0.66 20.86 -3.69
C ALA A 45 -0.25 20.02 -4.61
N TRP A 46 0.34 19.20 -5.50
CA TRP A 46 -0.43 18.30 -6.34
C TRP A 46 -1.08 17.16 -5.55
N LEU A 47 -0.35 16.57 -4.59
CA LEU A 47 -0.88 15.52 -3.71
C LEU A 47 -1.97 16.04 -2.76
N GLU A 48 -1.86 17.29 -2.32
CA GLU A 48 -2.80 17.95 -1.41
C GLU A 48 -4.02 18.56 -2.11
N LEU A 49 -4.02 18.59 -3.46
CA LEU A 49 -5.13 19.11 -4.24
C LEU A 49 -6.43 18.41 -3.83
N LYS A 50 -7.40 19.19 -3.36
CA LYS A 50 -8.71 18.67 -2.93
C LYS A 50 -9.55 18.36 -4.16
N ALA A 51 -9.93 17.09 -4.32
CA ALA A 51 -10.80 16.61 -5.37
C ALA A 51 -11.93 15.79 -4.76
N GLY A 52 -13.10 15.79 -5.40
CA GLY A 52 -14.25 15.14 -4.81
C GLY A 52 -15.51 15.28 -5.63
N VAL A 53 -16.60 14.73 -5.08
CA VAL A 53 -17.92 14.79 -5.68
C VAL A 53 -18.90 15.35 -4.67
N VAL A 54 -19.75 16.26 -5.14
CA VAL A 54 -20.82 16.89 -4.36
C VAL A 54 -22.16 16.55 -4.99
N PHE A 55 -23.07 15.95 -4.22
CA PHE A 55 -24.42 15.62 -4.64
C PHE A 55 -25.42 16.10 -3.59
N GLY A 56 -26.02 17.28 -3.82
CA GLY A 56 -26.93 17.89 -2.85
C GLY A 56 -26.21 18.21 -1.54
N SER A 57 -26.65 17.59 -0.44
CA SER A 57 -26.02 17.71 0.89
C SER A 57 -24.88 16.70 1.14
N PHE A 58 -24.64 15.77 0.21
CA PHE A 58 -23.53 14.83 0.33
C PHE A 58 -22.27 15.43 -0.29
N GLU A 59 -21.20 15.53 0.50
CA GLU A 59 -19.90 16.05 0.09
C GLU A 59 -18.81 15.04 0.44
N LEU A 60 -18.11 14.56 -0.58
CA LEU A 60 -16.93 13.71 -0.41
C LEU A 60 -15.74 14.38 -1.10
N ILE A 61 -15.05 15.24 -0.35
CA ILE A 61 -13.85 15.94 -0.80
C ILE A 61 -12.65 15.44 -0.01
N LYS A 62 -11.64 14.95 -0.73
CA LYS A 62 -10.39 14.45 -0.16
C LYS A 62 -9.21 14.94 -1.00
N PRO A 63 -8.02 15.11 -0.41
CA PRO A 63 -6.78 15.27 -1.17
C PRO A 63 -6.60 14.14 -2.19
N VAL A 64 -6.00 14.44 -3.35
CA VAL A 64 -5.65 13.45 -4.38
C VAL A 64 -4.88 12.27 -3.78
N LEU A 65 -3.97 12.53 -2.84
CA LEU A 65 -3.21 11.48 -2.15
C LEU A 65 -4.11 10.41 -1.50
N LEU A 66 -5.20 10.84 -0.84
CA LEU A 66 -6.12 9.90 -0.18
C LEU A 66 -6.94 9.11 -1.19
N TRP A 67 -7.36 9.73 -2.30
CA TRP A 67 -8.03 9.02 -3.39
C TRP A 67 -7.15 7.94 -4.01
N VAL A 68 -5.88 8.26 -4.26
CA VAL A 68 -4.91 7.31 -4.80
C VAL A 68 -4.65 6.18 -3.81
N ASN A 69 -4.47 6.49 -2.52
CA ASN A 69 -4.28 5.47 -1.48
C ASN A 69 -5.49 4.54 -1.39
N ASP A 70 -6.70 5.08 -1.25
CA ASP A 70 -7.93 4.30 -1.16
C ASP A 70 -8.12 3.44 -2.43
N GLY A 71 -7.90 4.02 -3.61
CA GLY A 71 -8.07 3.33 -4.90
C GLY A 71 -7.05 2.21 -5.13
N LEU A 72 -5.75 2.50 -4.97
CA LEU A 72 -4.69 1.51 -5.21
C LEU A 72 -4.73 0.37 -4.18
N ILE A 73 -4.95 0.69 -2.89
CA ILE A 73 -5.11 -0.31 -1.83
C ILE A 73 -6.33 -1.18 -2.13
N THR A 74 -7.45 -0.59 -2.57
CA THR A 74 -8.66 -1.36 -2.94
C THR A 74 -8.36 -2.39 -4.03
N ILE A 75 -7.68 -1.99 -5.11
CA ILE A 75 -7.32 -2.90 -6.22
C ILE A 75 -6.36 -3.99 -5.73
N PHE A 76 -5.36 -3.62 -4.94
CA PHE A 76 -4.37 -4.55 -4.38
C PHE A 76 -5.02 -5.61 -3.47
N PHE A 77 -5.83 -5.19 -2.50
CA PHE A 77 -6.55 -6.10 -1.61
C PHE A 77 -7.60 -6.92 -2.34
N PHE A 78 -8.19 -6.39 -3.40
CA PHE A 78 -9.09 -7.18 -4.26
C PHE A 78 -8.33 -8.34 -4.94
N SER A 79 -7.18 -8.07 -5.56
CA SER A 79 -6.35 -9.10 -6.19
C SER A 79 -5.91 -10.17 -5.18
N ILE A 80 -5.36 -9.74 -4.04
CA ILE A 80 -4.97 -10.64 -2.95
C ILE A 80 -6.18 -11.41 -2.42
N GLY A 81 -7.34 -10.77 -2.32
CA GLY A 81 -8.56 -11.42 -1.87
C GLY A 81 -9.01 -12.55 -2.80
N LEU A 82 -8.87 -12.37 -4.12
CA LEU A 82 -9.15 -13.41 -5.10
C LEU A 82 -8.16 -14.57 -5.02
N GLU A 83 -6.86 -14.27 -4.89
CA GLU A 83 -5.81 -15.28 -4.70
C GLU A 83 -6.02 -16.06 -3.39
N LEU A 84 -6.32 -15.35 -2.30
CA LEU A 84 -6.59 -15.96 -1.00
C LEU A 84 -7.84 -16.85 -1.05
N LYS A 85 -8.90 -16.41 -1.75
CA LYS A 85 -10.09 -17.23 -1.97
C LYS A 85 -9.75 -18.50 -2.75
N HIS A 86 -8.92 -18.39 -3.79
CA HIS A 86 -8.47 -19.55 -4.55
C HIS A 86 -7.68 -20.53 -3.67
N GLU A 87 -6.71 -20.04 -2.89
CA GLU A 87 -5.92 -20.85 -1.95
C GLU A 87 -6.77 -21.51 -0.85
N PHE A 88 -7.84 -20.85 -0.43
CA PHE A 88 -8.77 -21.37 0.57
C PHE A 88 -9.67 -22.49 0.02
N LEU A 89 -10.05 -22.42 -1.25
CA LEU A 89 -10.94 -23.40 -1.88
C LEU A 89 -10.19 -24.62 -2.40
N GLU A 90 -9.07 -24.40 -3.10
CA GLU A 90 -8.38 -25.45 -3.86
C GLU A 90 -6.88 -25.57 -3.51
N GLY A 91 -6.34 -24.59 -2.79
CA GLY A 91 -4.91 -24.51 -2.48
C GLY A 91 -4.53 -25.02 -1.09
N GLN A 92 -3.40 -24.52 -0.59
CA GLN A 92 -2.75 -25.02 0.61
C GLN A 92 -3.49 -24.64 1.90
N LEU A 93 -4.36 -23.63 1.84
CA LEU A 93 -5.12 -23.13 2.98
C LEU A 93 -6.45 -23.86 3.19
N SER A 94 -6.85 -24.73 2.25
CA SER A 94 -8.07 -25.53 2.33
C SER A 94 -8.07 -26.53 3.51
N GLU A 95 -6.90 -27.05 3.89
CA GLU A 95 -6.74 -27.94 5.02
C GLU A 95 -6.40 -27.18 6.31
N LYS A 96 -7.26 -27.33 7.34
CA LYS A 96 -7.05 -26.69 8.66
C LYS A 96 -5.66 -26.92 9.25
N LYS A 97 -5.08 -28.12 9.06
CA LYS A 97 -3.75 -28.45 9.58
C LYS A 97 -2.64 -27.63 8.89
N LYS A 98 -2.78 -27.33 7.60
CA LYS A 98 -1.82 -26.55 6.81
C LYS A 98 -1.97 -25.04 7.05
N LEU A 99 -3.18 -24.58 7.39
CA LEU A 99 -3.48 -23.19 7.69
C LEU A 99 -2.88 -22.68 9.02
N ILE A 100 -2.73 -23.55 10.03
CA ILE A 100 -2.33 -23.14 11.39
C ILE A 100 -0.96 -22.47 11.40
N LEU A 101 0.03 -23.05 10.70
CA LEU A 101 1.40 -22.54 10.72
C LEU A 101 1.51 -21.15 10.03
N PRO A 102 1.02 -20.92 8.80
CA PRO A 102 0.98 -19.60 8.19
C PRO A 102 0.18 -18.58 9.00
N SER A 103 -0.94 -18.99 9.60
CA SER A 103 -1.77 -18.08 10.42
C SER A 103 -1.05 -17.63 11.69
N ALA A 104 -0.39 -18.56 12.39
CA ALA A 104 0.40 -18.26 13.56
C ALA A 104 1.61 -17.37 13.20
N ALA A 105 2.28 -17.65 12.08
CA ALA A 105 3.40 -16.84 11.59
C ALA A 105 2.95 -15.41 11.22
N ALA A 106 1.79 -15.26 10.55
CA ALA A 106 1.22 -13.95 10.21
C ALA A 106 0.82 -13.16 11.46
N LEU A 107 0.14 -13.80 12.41
CA LEU A 107 -0.21 -13.19 13.70
C LEU A 107 1.04 -12.76 14.47
N GLY A 108 2.06 -13.62 14.56
CA GLY A 108 3.33 -13.29 15.19
C GLY A 108 4.04 -12.13 14.50
N GLY A 109 4.06 -12.12 13.16
CA GLY A 109 4.66 -11.06 12.34
C GLY A 109 3.96 -9.70 12.49
N MET A 110 2.66 -9.67 12.81
CA MET A 110 1.91 -8.44 13.08
C MET A 110 2.01 -8.00 14.55
N LEU A 111 1.80 -8.93 15.49
CA LEU A 111 1.74 -8.63 16.92
C LEU A 111 3.11 -8.25 17.48
N THR A 112 4.19 -8.87 17.02
CA THR A 112 5.54 -8.57 17.50
C THR A 112 5.91 -7.10 17.29
N PRO A 113 5.93 -6.54 16.06
CA PRO A 113 6.27 -5.13 15.88
C PRO A 113 5.29 -4.19 16.57
N ALA A 114 4.00 -4.52 16.64
CA ALA A 114 2.99 -3.70 17.33
C ALA A 114 3.25 -3.62 18.85
N LEU A 115 3.52 -4.76 19.50
CA LEU A 115 3.83 -4.82 20.93
C LEU A 115 5.17 -4.16 21.25
N PHE A 116 6.18 -4.34 20.40
CA PHE A 116 7.45 -3.63 20.53
C PHE A 116 7.22 -2.12 20.46
N PHE A 117 6.54 -1.62 19.42
CA PHE A 117 6.22 -0.20 19.30
C PHE A 117 5.49 0.32 20.55
N TYR A 118 4.47 -0.40 21.02
CA TYR A 118 3.72 -0.03 22.21
C TYR A 118 4.60 0.04 23.47
N ALA A 119 5.38 -1.02 23.75
CA ALA A 119 6.21 -1.09 24.95
C ALA A 119 7.26 0.02 25.02
N PHE A 120 7.88 0.37 23.88
CA PHE A 120 8.89 1.41 23.81
C PHE A 120 8.31 2.83 23.84
N ASN A 121 7.06 3.03 23.41
CA ASN A 121 6.42 4.36 23.36
C ASN A 121 5.43 4.59 24.52
N TYR A 122 5.21 3.61 25.39
CA TYR A 122 4.18 3.66 26.45
C TYR A 122 4.32 4.87 27.40
N PHE A 123 5.54 5.33 27.65
CA PHE A 123 5.82 6.45 28.55
C PHE A 123 6.19 7.76 27.82
N ASP A 124 6.05 7.82 26.50
CA ASP A 124 6.34 9.06 25.77
C ASP A 124 5.10 9.98 25.74
N PRO A 125 5.10 11.14 26.45
CA PRO A 125 3.98 12.08 26.43
C PRO A 125 3.69 12.66 25.04
N VAL A 126 4.65 12.58 24.11
CA VAL A 126 4.49 13.03 22.72
C VAL A 126 3.52 12.10 21.96
N SER A 127 3.61 10.78 22.17
CA SER A 127 2.78 9.79 21.44
C SER A 127 1.26 9.98 21.60
N TYR A 128 0.79 10.43 22.76
CA TYR A 128 -0.65 10.63 23.03
C TYR A 128 -1.20 11.97 22.52
N THR A 129 -0.31 12.92 22.21
CA THR A 129 -0.72 14.31 21.91
C THR A 129 -1.21 14.45 20.46
N HIS A 130 -0.76 13.59 19.54
CA HIS A 130 -1.13 13.63 18.11
C HIS A 130 -2.46 12.92 17.80
N LEU A 131 -2.82 11.89 18.58
CA LEU A 131 -4.07 11.14 18.39
C LEU A 131 -5.30 11.99 18.74
N ARG A 132 -5.15 12.93 19.68
CA ARG A 132 -6.24 13.82 20.12
C ARG A 132 -6.47 15.02 19.19
N ALA A 133 -5.45 15.43 18.44
CA ALA A 133 -5.52 16.62 17.60
C ALA A 133 -6.39 16.45 16.34
N HIS A 134 -6.60 15.21 15.87
CA HIS A 134 -7.45 14.89 14.72
C HIS A 134 -8.93 14.62 15.09
N GLU A 135 -9.28 14.53 16.38
CA GLU A 135 -10.67 14.35 16.83
C GLU A 135 -11.40 15.68 17.12
N THR A 136 -10.68 16.81 17.22
CA THR A 136 -11.24 18.10 17.67
C THR A 136 -11.31 19.19 16.59
N THR A 137 -11.18 18.87 15.31
CA THR A 137 -11.38 19.83 14.20
C THR A 137 -12.21 19.23 13.09
#